data_AF-A0A091GIM3-F1
#
_entry.id   AF-A0A091GIM3-F1
#
_cell.length_a   1.000
_cell.length_b   1.000
_cell.length_c   1.000
_cell.angle_alpha   90.00
_cell.angle_beta   90.00
_cell.angle_gamma   90.00
#
_symmetry.space_group_name_H-M   'P 1'
#
loop_
_entity.id
_entity.type
_entity.pdbx_description
1 polymer ?
#
loop_
_entity_poly.entity_id
_entity_poly.type
_entity_poly.pdbx_seq_one_letter_code
_entity_poly.pdbx_strand_id
1 'polypeptide(L)'
;KVRGLDGRVCKSASSYIAGLAVVRRIAEADVVRLRKYEIPIKRVARNLCLDPALIAGIISQESRVGLLLNNGWDQQQQKYGLMQIGRQRRYPYTVWDSEEHINQGSTMLVLAINEVRARHPTWTWDRQLR
;
A
#
# COMPACT_ATOMS: atom_id res chain seq x y z
N LYS A 1 49.09 13.44 1.16
CA LYS A 1 48.72 12.08 1.62
C LYS A 1 47.21 11.98 1.65
N VAL A 2 46.61 11.52 0.55
CA VAL A 2 45.15 11.42 0.38
C VAL A 2 44.67 10.27 1.27
N ARG A 3 43.81 10.58 2.25
CA ARG A 3 43.15 9.57 3.08
C ARG A 3 42.05 8.93 2.24
N GLY A 4 42.20 7.64 1.97
CA GLY A 4 41.25 6.83 1.23
C GLY A 4 39.87 6.85 1.89
N LEU A 5 38.85 7.08 1.07
CA LEU A 5 37.45 6.87 1.42
C LEU A 5 37.26 5.36 1.63
N ASP A 6 36.95 4.96 2.86
CA ASP A 6 36.62 3.58 3.23
C ASP A 6 35.30 3.19 2.55
N GLY A 7 35.45 2.53 1.40
CA GLY A 7 34.38 2.04 0.54
C GLY A 7 33.68 0.80 1.09
N ARG A 8 33.08 0.91 2.28
CA ARG A 8 32.19 -0.13 2.81
C ARG A 8 30.77 0.42 2.91
N VAL A 9 30.13 0.60 1.75
CA VAL A 9 28.66 0.65 1.70
C VAL A 9 28.16 -0.70 2.20
N CYS A 10 27.52 -0.72 3.36
CA CYS A 10 26.90 -1.92 3.92
C CYS A 10 26.03 -2.58 2.84
N LYS A 11 26.21 -3.88 2.60
CA LYS A 11 25.41 -4.65 1.63
C LYS A 11 23.89 -4.49 1.87
N SER A 12 23.49 -4.28 3.13
CA SER A 12 22.11 -3.96 3.54
C SER A 12 21.64 -2.58 3.06
N ALA A 13 22.48 -1.55 3.12
CA ALA A 13 22.16 -0.22 2.62
C ALA A 13 22.08 -0.21 1.09
N SER A 14 22.97 -0.93 0.40
CA SER A 14 22.92 -1.10 -1.06
C SER A 14 21.67 -1.86 -1.52
N SER A 15 21.31 -2.94 -0.82
CA SER A 15 20.07 -3.70 -1.06
C SER A 15 18.81 -2.86 -0.78
N TYR A 16 18.82 -2.03 0.26
CA TYR A 16 17.73 -1.13 0.59
C TYR A 16 17.55 -0.02 -0.45
N ILE A 17 18.65 0.62 -0.90
CA ILE A 17 18.62 1.64 -1.96
C ILE A 17 18.15 1.04 -3.28
N ALA A 18 18.62 -0.15 -3.64
CA ALA A 18 18.14 -0.87 -4.81
C ALA A 18 16.64 -1.21 -4.69
N GLY A 19 16.18 -1.64 -3.52
CA GLY A 19 14.77 -1.89 -3.23
C GLY A 19 13.90 -0.65 -3.37
N LEU A 20 14.32 0.49 -2.81
CA LEU A 20 13.61 1.76 -2.95
C LEU A 20 13.52 2.22 -4.41
N ALA A 21 14.59 2.05 -5.18
CA ALA A 21 14.58 2.40 -6.60
C ALA A 21 13.59 1.54 -7.40
N VAL A 22 13.49 0.24 -7.08
CA VAL A 22 12.51 -0.66 -7.71
C VAL A 22 11.08 -0.26 -7.32
N VAL A 23 10.80 -0.04 -6.03
CA VAL A 23 9.47 0.39 -5.57
C VAL A 23 9.06 1.71 -6.22
N ARG A 24 10.00 2.68 -6.30
CA ARG A 24 9.74 3.95 -6.97
C ARG A 24 9.39 3.77 -8.44
N ARG A 25 10.13 2.94 -9.18
CA ARG A 25 9.82 2.65 -10.60
C ARG A 25 8.45 2.00 -10.76
N ILE A 26 8.09 1.09 -9.84
CA ILE A 26 6.75 0.47 -9.83
C ILE A 26 5.68 1.54 -9.62
N ALA A 27 5.85 2.41 -8.62
CA ALA A 27 4.91 3.48 -8.33
C ALA A 27 4.78 4.50 -9.47
N GLU A 28 5.90 4.85 -10.13
CA GLU A 28 5.92 5.74 -11.30
C GLU A 28 5.14 5.14 -12.48
N ALA A 29 5.29 3.82 -12.72
CA ALA A 29 4.52 3.12 -13.76
C ALA A 29 3.02 3.05 -13.43
N ASP A 30 2.67 3.05 -12.15
CA ASP A 30 1.31 2.89 -11.66
C ASP A 30 0.55 4.23 -11.54
N VAL A 31 1.27 5.36 -11.45
CA VAL A 31 0.70 6.72 -11.38
C VAL A 31 -0.31 7.00 -12.49
N VAL A 32 -0.05 6.53 -13.72
CA VAL A 32 -0.96 6.76 -14.85
C VAL A 32 -2.30 6.08 -14.62
N ARG A 33 -2.32 4.87 -14.05
CA ARG A 33 -3.54 4.11 -13.74
C ARG A 33 -4.25 4.70 -12.52
N LEU A 34 -3.50 5.19 -11.54
CA LEU A 34 -4.04 5.79 -10.33
C LEU A 34 -4.88 7.05 -10.60
N ARG A 35 -4.64 7.76 -11.72
CA ARG A 35 -5.46 8.93 -12.11
C ARG A 35 -6.95 8.61 -12.18
N LYS A 36 -7.34 7.39 -12.60
CA LYS A 36 -8.75 6.95 -12.62
C LYS A 36 -9.39 6.98 -11.23
N TYR A 37 -8.60 6.75 -10.18
CA TYR A 37 -9.07 6.60 -8.80
C TYR A 37 -8.69 7.78 -7.90
N GLU A 38 -8.15 8.88 -8.46
CA GLU A 38 -7.66 10.01 -7.66
C GLU A 38 -8.75 10.62 -6.78
N ILE A 39 -9.93 10.91 -7.36
CA ILE A 39 -11.07 11.48 -6.63
C ILE A 39 -11.56 10.53 -5.51
N PRO A 40 -11.89 9.25 -5.79
CA PRO A 40 -12.36 8.36 -4.73
C PRO A 40 -11.29 8.12 -3.65
N ILE A 41 -10.01 7.98 -4.01
CA ILE A 41 -8.93 7.86 -3.02
C ILE A 41 -8.88 9.09 -2.10
N LYS A 42 -8.93 10.30 -2.66
CA LYS A 42 -8.88 11.53 -1.85
C LYS A 42 -10.09 11.67 -0.92
N ARG A 43 -11.29 11.29 -1.37
CA ARG A 43 -12.51 11.33 -0.55
C ARG A 43 -12.42 10.35 0.62
N VAL A 44 -12.08 9.09 0.34
CA VAL A 44 -11.90 8.07 1.38
C VAL A 44 -10.81 8.45 2.37
N ALA A 45 -9.65 8.90 1.87
CA ALA A 45 -8.54 9.36 2.71
C ALA A 45 -8.97 10.47 3.67
N ARG A 46 -9.69 11.48 3.17
CA ARG A 46 -10.21 12.58 3.98
C ARG A 46 -11.18 12.09 5.05
N ASN A 47 -12.08 11.18 4.70
CA ASN A 47 -13.08 10.65 5.63
C ASN A 47 -12.46 9.81 6.76
N LEU A 48 -11.34 9.15 6.48
CA LEU A 48 -10.66 8.25 7.43
C LEU A 48 -9.41 8.86 8.07
N CYS A 49 -9.12 10.14 7.83
CA CYS A 49 -7.91 10.83 8.30
C CYS A 49 -6.61 10.09 7.90
N LEU A 50 -6.55 9.59 6.67
CA LEU A 50 -5.37 8.95 6.07
C LEU A 50 -4.71 9.86 5.04
N ASP A 51 -3.43 9.62 4.77
CA ASP A 51 -2.76 10.21 3.61
C ASP A 51 -3.26 9.51 2.32
N PRO A 52 -3.77 10.25 1.30
CA PRO A 52 -4.12 9.66 0.00
C PRO A 52 -2.99 8.83 -0.63
N ALA A 53 -1.73 9.24 -0.45
CA ALA A 53 -0.55 8.53 -0.95
C ALA A 53 -0.37 7.16 -0.29
N LEU A 54 -0.77 7.00 0.98
CA LEU A 54 -0.74 5.70 1.66
C LEU A 54 -1.72 4.72 1.00
N ILE A 55 -2.96 5.15 0.75
CA ILE A 55 -3.97 4.32 0.08
C ILE A 55 -3.53 3.99 -1.35
N ALA A 56 -3.05 4.99 -2.10
CA ALA A 56 -2.56 4.78 -3.46
C ALA A 56 -1.36 3.82 -3.52
N GLY A 57 -0.43 3.93 -2.56
CA GLY A 57 0.71 3.03 -2.41
C GLY A 57 0.28 1.59 -2.16
N ILE A 58 -0.71 1.37 -1.28
CA ILE A 58 -1.27 0.04 -1.04
C ILE A 58 -1.92 -0.52 -2.30
N ILE A 59 -2.74 0.26 -3.02
CA ILE A 59 -3.37 -0.19 -4.27
C ILE A 59 -2.33 -0.56 -5.33
N SER A 60 -1.27 0.24 -5.48
CA SER A 60 -0.15 -0.05 -6.38
C SER A 60 0.54 -1.34 -5.98
N GLN A 61 0.88 -1.51 -4.70
CA GLN A 61 1.60 -2.69 -4.23
C GLN A 61 0.77 -3.98 -4.30
N GLU A 62 -0.52 -3.91 -3.97
CA GLU A 62 -1.38 -5.10 -3.86
C GLU A 62 -1.87 -5.61 -5.21
N SER A 63 -2.23 -4.72 -6.14
CA SER A 63 -2.88 -5.13 -7.39
C SER A 63 -2.29 -4.52 -8.65
N ARG A 64 -1.21 -3.72 -8.52
CA ARG A 64 -0.71 -2.87 -9.62
C ARG A 64 -1.83 -2.01 -10.20
N VAL A 65 -2.67 -1.46 -9.31
CA VAL A 65 -3.84 -0.65 -9.65
C VAL A 65 -4.84 -1.41 -10.54
N GLY A 66 -5.06 -2.68 -10.21
CA GLY A 66 -5.95 -3.57 -10.94
C GLY A 66 -5.33 -4.32 -12.12
N LEU A 67 -4.07 -4.02 -12.51
CA LEU A 67 -3.42 -4.66 -13.65
C LEU A 67 -3.24 -6.18 -13.48
N LEU A 68 -3.06 -6.66 -12.25
CA LEU A 68 -2.87 -8.09 -11.97
C LEU A 68 -4.19 -8.85 -11.74
N LEU A 69 -5.34 -8.17 -11.84
CA LEU A 69 -6.62 -8.75 -11.45
C LEU A 69 -7.40 -9.30 -12.64
N ASN A 70 -8.11 -10.40 -12.41
CA ASN A 70 -9.10 -10.94 -13.32
C ASN A 70 -10.49 -10.79 -12.69
N ASN A 71 -11.30 -9.87 -13.23
CA ASN A 71 -12.61 -9.52 -12.69
C ASN A 71 -12.59 -9.23 -11.18
N GLY A 72 -11.57 -8.49 -10.74
CA GLY A 72 -11.36 -8.13 -9.33
C GLY A 72 -10.62 -9.17 -8.49
N TRP A 73 -10.40 -10.39 -8.97
CA TRP A 73 -9.72 -11.44 -8.21
C TRP A 73 -8.24 -11.54 -8.54
N ASP A 74 -7.43 -11.91 -7.55
CA ASP A 74 -6.07 -12.39 -7.79
C ASP A 74 -6.05 -13.75 -8.48
N GLN A 75 -4.86 -14.18 -8.89
CA GLN A 75 -4.66 -15.44 -9.61
C GLN A 75 -5.15 -16.66 -8.82
N GLN A 76 -5.09 -16.61 -7.48
CA GLN A 76 -5.49 -17.71 -6.60
C GLN A 76 -6.95 -17.62 -6.13
N GLN A 77 -7.69 -16.57 -6.53
CA GLN A 77 -9.04 -16.27 -6.08
C GLN A 77 -9.19 -16.26 -4.55
N GLN A 78 -8.18 -15.72 -3.85
CA GLN A 78 -8.12 -15.58 -2.40
C GLN A 78 -8.29 -14.13 -1.95
N LYS A 79 -8.00 -13.15 -2.82
CA LYS A 79 -8.06 -11.73 -2.50
C LYS A 79 -8.82 -10.97 -3.57
N TYR A 80 -9.58 -9.95 -3.14
CA TYR A 80 -10.51 -9.22 -4.00
C TYR A 80 -10.25 -7.71 -4.04
N GLY A 81 -10.36 -7.15 -5.24
CA GLY A 81 -10.34 -5.74 -5.59
C GLY A 81 -9.01 -5.02 -5.41
N LEU A 82 -9.04 -3.70 -5.62
CA LEU A 82 -7.83 -2.86 -5.72
C LEU A 82 -6.90 -2.98 -4.50
N MET A 83 -7.48 -3.12 -3.31
CA MET A 83 -6.77 -3.27 -2.03
C MET A 83 -6.67 -4.72 -1.53
N GLN A 84 -7.01 -5.72 -2.37
CA GLN A 84 -6.80 -7.14 -2.11
C GLN A 84 -7.31 -7.65 -0.77
N ILE A 85 -8.60 -7.40 -0.51
CA ILE A 85 -9.28 -7.84 0.71
C ILE A 85 -9.43 -9.36 0.67
N GLY A 86 -8.96 -10.04 1.72
CA GLY A 86 -8.94 -11.51 1.79
C GLY A 86 -10.32 -12.15 1.90
N ARG A 87 -10.49 -13.30 1.22
CA ARG A 87 -11.80 -13.95 1.01
C ARG A 87 -12.53 -14.37 2.28
N GLN A 88 -11.78 -14.62 3.34
CA GLN A 88 -12.30 -15.04 4.64
C GLN A 88 -13.04 -13.91 5.39
N ARG A 89 -12.93 -12.65 4.92
CA ARG A 89 -13.64 -11.51 5.52
C ARG A 89 -15.11 -11.59 5.13
N ARG A 90 -16.02 -11.66 6.12
CA ARG A 90 -17.48 -11.83 5.94
C ARG A 90 -18.23 -10.59 5.40
N TYR A 91 -17.54 -9.62 4.81
CA TYR A 91 -18.21 -8.41 4.32
C TYR A 91 -18.72 -8.62 2.89
N PRO A 92 -19.87 -8.03 2.52
CA PRO A 92 -20.31 -8.05 1.12
C PRO A 92 -19.25 -7.37 0.26
N TYR A 93 -18.86 -8.02 -0.83
CA TYR A 93 -18.01 -7.41 -1.84
C TYR A 93 -18.80 -6.34 -2.56
N THR A 94 -18.28 -5.11 -2.57
CA THR A 94 -18.71 -4.06 -3.49
C THR A 94 -18.04 -4.30 -4.84
N VAL A 95 -18.30 -3.45 -5.84
CA VAL A 95 -17.57 -3.55 -7.11
C VAL A 95 -16.07 -3.34 -6.84
N TRP A 96 -15.24 -4.24 -7.37
CA TRP A 96 -13.82 -4.40 -7.01
C TRP A 96 -12.94 -3.16 -7.16
N ASP A 97 -13.35 -2.20 -7.99
CA ASP A 97 -12.65 -0.94 -8.27
C ASP A 97 -13.45 0.32 -7.86
N SER A 98 -14.51 0.18 -7.04
CA SER A 98 -15.35 1.29 -6.62
C SER A 98 -14.82 2.08 -5.43
N GLU A 99 -15.38 3.27 -5.19
CA GLU A 99 -15.07 4.09 -4.01
C GLU A 99 -15.42 3.33 -2.71
N GLU A 100 -16.51 2.56 -2.71
CA GLU A 100 -16.93 1.74 -1.58
C GLU A 100 -15.92 0.63 -1.28
N HIS A 101 -15.32 0.01 -2.31
CA HIS A 101 -14.26 -0.99 -2.11
C HIS A 101 -13.02 -0.36 -1.48
N ILE A 102 -12.61 0.80 -1.98
CA ILE A 102 -11.48 1.57 -1.44
C ILE A 102 -11.76 1.97 0.01
N ASN A 103 -12.99 2.39 0.32
CA ASN A 103 -13.42 2.72 1.69
C ASN A 103 -13.38 1.52 2.63
N GLN A 104 -13.87 0.37 2.17
CA GLN A 104 -13.84 -0.88 2.95
C GLN A 104 -12.39 -1.30 3.28
N GLY A 105 -11.51 -1.35 2.27
CA GLY A 105 -10.11 -1.70 2.47
C GLY A 105 -9.38 -0.71 3.38
N SER A 106 -9.64 0.59 3.22
CA SER A 106 -9.04 1.64 4.04
C SER A 106 -9.54 1.63 5.49
N THR A 107 -10.81 1.28 5.71
CA THR A 107 -11.35 1.09 7.07
C THR A 107 -10.65 -0.07 7.78
N MET A 108 -10.40 -1.18 7.07
CA MET A 108 -9.64 -2.31 7.61
C MET A 108 -8.19 -1.92 7.95
N LEU A 109 -7.57 -1.08 7.13
CA LEU A 109 -6.24 -0.53 7.40
C LEU A 109 -6.22 0.29 8.69
N VAL A 110 -7.19 1.19 8.87
CA VAL A 110 -7.31 2.00 10.11
C VAL A 110 -7.45 1.10 11.34
N LEU A 111 -8.31 0.07 11.27
CA LEU A 111 -8.47 -0.90 12.35
C LEU A 111 -7.15 -1.61 12.69
N ALA A 112 -6.42 -2.06 11.68
CA ALA A 112 -5.12 -2.72 11.87
C ALA A 112 -4.07 -1.78 12.48
N ILE A 113 -3.98 -0.53 12.01
CA ILE A 113 -3.06 0.48 12.56
C ILE A 113 -3.39 0.76 14.04
N ASN A 114 -4.68 0.94 14.36
CA ASN A 114 -5.12 1.19 15.73
C ASN A 114 -4.83 -0.01 16.65
N GLU A 115 -4.97 -1.23 16.14
CA GLU A 115 -4.63 -2.44 16.88
C GLU A 115 -3.13 -2.54 17.18
N VAL A 116 -2.27 -2.22 16.20
CA VAL A 116 -0.81 -2.15 16.42
C VAL A 116 -0.47 -1.09 17.47
N ARG A 117 -1.08 0.10 17.40
CA ARG A 117 -0.90 1.16 18.41
C ARG A 117 -1.29 0.71 19.80
N ALA A 118 -2.42 0.02 19.93
CA ALA A 118 -2.91 -0.47 21.22
C ALA A 118 -1.94 -1.50 21.84
N ARG A 119 -1.35 -2.39 21.02
CA ARG A 119 -0.40 -3.40 21.48
C ARG A 119 1.01 -2.84 21.73
N HIS A 120 1.39 -1.77 21.03
CA HIS A 120 2.72 -1.20 21.07
C HIS A 120 2.68 0.34 21.28
N PRO A 121 2.17 0.81 22.42
CA PRO A 121 1.93 2.24 22.65
C PRO A 121 3.21 3.09 22.69
N THR A 122 4.37 2.47 22.90
CA THR A 122 5.68 3.14 22.95
C THR A 122 6.42 3.17 21.60
N TRP A 123 5.87 2.57 20.55
CA TRP A 123 6.51 2.57 19.22
C TRP A 123 6.31 3.89 18.49
N THR A 124 7.37 4.38 17.85
CA THR A 124 7.28 5.50 16.91
C THR A 124 6.48 5.11 15.66
N TRP A 125 5.92 6.10 14.97
CA TRP A 125 5.13 5.91 13.75
C TRP A 125 5.82 5.07 12.69
N ASP A 126 7.09 5.32 12.39
CA ASP A 126 7.87 4.54 11.41
C ASP A 126 7.97 3.06 11.77
N ARG A 127 7.89 2.72 13.06
CA ARG A 127 7.94 1.33 13.53
C ARG A 127 6.58 0.66 13.50
N GLN A 128 5.50 1.43 13.63
CA GLN A 128 4.13 0.93 13.53
C GLN A 128 3.70 0.60 12.10
N LEU A 129 4.35 1.21 11.10
CA LEU A 129 4.08 1.02 9.67
C LEU A 129 5.10 0.11 8.96
N ARG A 130 6.01 -0.52 9.71
CA ARG A 130 6.93 -1.55 9.21
C ARG A 130 6.27 -2.92 9.21
#